data_AF-K2DDH0-F1
#
_entry.id   AF-K2DDH0-F1
#
_cell.length_a   1.000
_cell.length_b   1.000
_cell.length_c   1.000
_cell.angle_alpha   90.00
_cell.angle_beta   90.00
_cell.angle_gamma   90.00
#
_symmetry.space_group_name_H-M   'P 1'
#
loop_
_entity.id
_entity.type
_entity.pdbx_description
1 polymer ?
#
loop_
_entity_poly.entity_id
_entity_poly.type
_entity_poly.pdbx_seq_one_letter_code
_entity_poly.pdbx_strand_id
1 'polypeptide(L)'
;HENTRELLVESLKMSKSKPDSAVFITDAPEEIERKVSNAFCPEGEVEYNPILDWTKYLIFYDQNSSLTVKRDPKWGGDLTYTSYEDLEKDYAEKKLHPMDLKNAVAEWLIVKLEPARKFFEEPSRKAALEKIEKLTQK
;
A
#
# COMPACT_ATOMS: atom_id res chain seq x y z
N HIS A 1 -25.03 -9.43 10.45
CA HIS A 1 -24.28 -8.19 10.21
C HIS A 1 -22.95 -8.15 10.98
N GLU A 2 -22.88 -8.58 12.24
CA GLU A 2 -21.61 -8.68 13.01
C GLU A 2 -20.62 -9.71 12.43
N ASN A 3 -21.11 -10.89 12.03
CA ASN A 3 -20.26 -11.97 11.51
C ASN A 3 -19.49 -11.59 10.22
N THR A 4 -20.02 -10.66 9.41
CA THR A 4 -19.37 -10.17 8.18
C THR A 4 -18.24 -9.18 8.50
N ARG A 5 -18.38 -8.39 9.57
CA ARG A 5 -17.37 -7.44 10.02
C ARG A 5 -16.17 -8.15 10.65
N GLU A 6 -16.40 -9.18 11.45
CA GLU A 6 -15.31 -9.97 12.02
C GLU A 6 -14.51 -10.69 10.93
N LEU A 7 -15.18 -11.28 9.93
CA LEU A 7 -14.52 -11.88 8.77
C LEU A 7 -13.70 -10.88 7.95
N LEU A 8 -14.21 -9.65 7.78
CA LEU A 8 -13.47 -8.57 7.12
C LEU A 8 -12.23 -8.21 7.94
N VAL A 9 -12.35 -7.93 9.23
CA VAL A 9 -11.21 -7.61 10.11
C VAL A 9 -10.16 -8.73 10.12
N GLU A 10 -10.58 -9.99 10.09
CA GLU A 10 -9.66 -11.14 10.02
C GLU A 10 -8.96 -11.27 8.66
N SER A 11 -9.61 -10.84 7.57
CA SER A 11 -8.98 -10.75 6.25
C SER A 11 -7.99 -9.58 6.12
N LEU A 12 -8.19 -8.51 6.90
CA LEU A 12 -7.37 -7.28 6.90
C LEU A 12 -6.12 -7.41 7.77
N LYS A 13 -6.05 -8.42 8.65
CA LYS A 13 -4.82 -8.73 9.39
C LYS A 13 -3.73 -9.21 8.44
N MET A 14 -2.71 -8.38 8.25
CA MET A 14 -1.48 -8.75 7.55
C MET A 14 -0.84 -9.93 8.30
N SER A 15 -0.77 -11.10 7.65
CA SER A 15 -0.10 -12.28 8.20
C SER A 15 0.94 -12.80 7.22
N LYS A 16 2.13 -13.10 7.73
CA LYS A 16 3.21 -13.70 6.94
C LYS A 16 2.81 -15.02 6.26
N SER A 17 1.81 -15.71 6.79
CA SER A 17 1.25 -16.95 6.22
C SER A 17 0.32 -16.75 5.02
N LYS A 18 -0.08 -15.50 4.70
CA LYS A 18 -0.86 -15.15 3.50
C LYS A 18 -0.02 -14.21 2.63
N PRO A 19 0.76 -14.73 1.66
CA PRO A 19 1.73 -13.96 0.89
C PRO A 19 1.15 -12.72 0.18
N ASP A 20 -0.12 -12.80 -0.26
CA ASP A 20 -0.80 -11.69 -0.94
C ASP A 20 -1.37 -10.62 0.00
N SER A 21 -1.39 -10.87 1.32
CA SER A 21 -1.92 -9.91 2.31
C SER A 21 -0.86 -8.93 2.84
N ALA A 22 0.40 -9.09 2.46
CA ALA A 22 1.51 -8.30 2.99
C ALA A 22 2.51 -7.89 1.90
N VAL A 23 2.89 -6.62 1.90
CA VAL A 23 4.01 -6.10 1.10
C VAL A 23 5.30 -6.27 1.89
N PHE A 24 6.27 -6.97 1.33
CA PHE A 24 7.59 -7.15 1.91
C PHE A 24 8.56 -6.08 1.39
N ILE A 25 9.55 -5.71 2.21
CA ILE A 25 10.57 -4.71 1.85
C ILE A 25 11.44 -5.14 0.65
N THR A 26 11.44 -6.44 0.33
CA THR A 26 12.19 -7.06 -0.77
C THR A 26 11.33 -7.42 -1.97
N ASP A 27 10.01 -7.12 -1.94
CA ASP A 27 9.13 -7.41 -3.07
C ASP A 27 9.57 -6.64 -4.31
N ALA A 28 9.55 -7.32 -5.46
CA ALA A 28 9.77 -6.66 -6.74
C ALA A 28 8.67 -5.62 -7.02
N PRO A 29 8.95 -4.56 -7.81
CA PRO A 29 7.96 -3.53 -8.13
C PRO A 29 6.61 -4.09 -8.62
N GLU A 30 6.65 -5.11 -9.48
CA GLU A 30 5.47 -5.76 -10.04
C GLU A 30 4.64 -6.50 -8.98
N GLU A 31 5.30 -7.09 -7.98
CA GLU A 31 4.63 -7.73 -6.85
C GLU A 31 3.97 -6.70 -5.93
N ILE A 32 4.62 -5.56 -5.71
CA ILE A 32 4.03 -4.44 -4.95
C ILE A 32 2.77 -3.95 -5.64
N GLU A 33 2.83 -3.68 -6.96
CA GLU A 33 1.66 -3.25 -7.75
C GLU A 33 0.54 -4.28 -7.67
N ARG A 34 0.83 -5.57 -7.86
CA ARG A 34 -0.17 -6.64 -7.78
C ARG A 34 -0.85 -6.67 -6.42
N LYS A 35 -0.09 -6.61 -5.33
CA LYS A 35 -0.60 -6.68 -3.96
C LYS A 35 -1.44 -5.46 -3.61
N VAL A 36 -0.97 -4.26 -3.94
CA VAL A 36 -1.68 -2.99 -3.70
C VAL A 36 -2.97 -2.93 -4.54
N SER A 37 -2.90 -3.38 -5.80
CA SER A 37 -4.07 -3.44 -6.70
C SER A 37 -5.17 -4.36 -6.15
N ASN A 38 -4.78 -5.51 -5.59
CA ASN A 38 -5.70 -6.48 -5.00
C ASN A 38 -6.17 -6.13 -3.58
N ALA A 39 -5.57 -5.14 -2.93
CA ALA A 39 -5.93 -4.76 -1.57
C ALA A 39 -7.38 -4.26 -1.49
N PHE A 40 -8.01 -4.50 -0.34
CA PHE A 40 -9.35 -3.97 -0.06
C PHE A 40 -9.30 -2.43 -0.02
N CYS A 41 -10.15 -1.77 -0.82
CA CYS A 41 -10.21 -0.32 -0.93
C CYS A 41 -11.57 0.09 -1.55
N PRO A 42 -12.69 -0.13 -0.84
CA PRO A 42 -14.02 0.26 -1.30
C PRO A 42 -14.16 1.78 -1.47
N GLU A 43 -14.78 2.21 -2.57
CA GLU A 43 -14.96 3.63 -2.90
C GLU A 43 -15.81 4.38 -1.85
N GLY A 44 -15.28 5.50 -1.36
CA GLY A 44 -15.96 6.36 -0.38
C GLY A 44 -15.96 5.84 1.05
N GLU A 45 -15.42 4.63 1.29
CA GLU A 45 -15.36 4.03 2.61
C GLU A 45 -13.97 4.24 3.22
N VAL A 46 -13.96 4.99 4.33
CA VAL A 46 -12.76 5.40 5.05
C VAL A 46 -12.48 4.49 6.24
N GLU A 47 -13.49 3.78 6.75
CA GLU A 47 -13.31 2.83 7.85
C GLU A 47 -12.82 1.49 7.30
N TYR A 48 -11.84 0.89 7.99
CA TYR A 48 -11.31 -0.44 7.64
C TYR A 48 -10.77 -0.55 6.21
N ASN A 49 -10.08 0.50 5.74
CA ASN A 49 -9.49 0.57 4.41
C ASN A 49 -7.95 0.52 4.50
N PRO A 50 -7.30 -0.63 4.21
CA PRO A 50 -5.85 -0.81 4.29
C PRO A 50 -5.03 0.22 3.52
N ILE A 51 -5.54 0.67 2.38
CA ILE A 51 -4.83 1.64 1.55
C ILE A 51 -4.86 3.04 2.20
N LEU A 52 -5.97 3.38 2.85
CA LEU A 52 -6.06 4.59 3.66
C LEU A 52 -5.20 4.50 4.93
N ASP A 53 -5.18 3.33 5.58
CA ASP A 53 -4.27 3.10 6.72
C ASP A 53 -2.80 3.25 6.31
N TRP A 54 -2.39 2.70 5.17
CA TRP A 54 -1.03 2.85 4.67
C TRP A 54 -0.69 4.29 4.31
N THR A 55 -1.61 5.03 3.69
CA THR A 55 -1.39 6.46 3.43
C THR A 55 -1.22 7.22 4.75
N LYS A 56 -2.09 6.99 5.73
CA LYS A 56 -2.01 7.65 7.05
C LYS A 56 -0.71 7.36 7.79
N TYR A 57 -0.36 6.08 7.92
CA TYR A 57 0.69 5.63 8.83
C TYR A 57 2.07 5.45 8.17
N LEU A 58 2.15 5.34 6.83
CA LEU A 58 3.42 5.21 6.11
C LEU A 58 3.78 6.49 5.35
N ILE A 59 2.82 7.04 4.60
CA ILE A 59 3.08 8.17 3.70
C ILE A 59 3.04 9.48 4.48
N PHE A 60 1.98 9.72 5.23
CA PHE A 60 1.79 10.94 6.04
C PHE A 60 2.30 10.79 7.49
N TYR A 61 3.19 9.84 7.74
CA TYR A 61 3.86 9.71 9.05
C TYR A 61 4.68 10.96 9.41
N ASP A 62 5.30 11.59 8.41
CA ASP A 62 6.03 12.84 8.55
C ASP A 62 5.24 14.00 7.94
N GLN A 63 5.18 15.13 8.66
CA GLN A 63 4.40 16.31 8.27
C GLN A 63 4.89 16.98 6.98
N ASN A 64 6.11 16.64 6.56
CA ASN A 64 6.71 17.16 5.33
C ASN A 64 6.47 16.24 4.12
N SER A 65 5.66 15.20 4.27
CA SER A 65 5.37 14.25 3.19
C SER A 65 4.21 14.72 2.32
N SER A 66 4.26 14.34 1.05
CA SER A 66 3.17 14.54 0.11
C SER A 66 2.94 13.28 -0.72
N LEU A 67 1.71 13.13 -1.20
CA LEU A 67 1.33 12.09 -2.16
C LEU A 67 0.76 12.73 -3.41
N THR A 68 1.38 12.44 -4.55
CA THR A 68 0.86 12.85 -5.86
C THR A 68 0.14 11.69 -6.52
N VAL A 69 -1.16 11.89 -6.76
CA VAL A 69 -2.01 10.98 -7.52
C VAL A 69 -2.01 11.45 -8.98
N LYS A 70 -1.36 10.69 -9.85
CA LYS A 70 -1.38 10.93 -11.29
C LYS A 70 -2.70 10.45 -11.88
N ARG A 71 -3.42 11.34 -12.54
CA ARG A 71 -4.69 11.00 -13.20
C ARG A 71 -4.81 11.74 -14.53
N ASP A 72 -5.49 11.10 -15.47
CA ASP A 72 -5.72 11.66 -16.81
C ASP A 72 -6.38 13.05 -16.69
N PRO A 73 -5.94 14.07 -17.46
CA PRO A 73 -6.52 15.41 -17.42
C PRO A 73 -8.05 15.45 -17.54
N LYS A 74 -8.64 14.48 -18.25
CA LYS A 74 -10.11 14.38 -18.38
C LYS A 74 -10.85 14.09 -17.06
N TRP A 75 -10.14 13.61 -16.05
CA TRP A 75 -10.65 13.29 -14.71
C TRP A 75 -10.16 14.28 -13.64
N GLY A 76 -9.67 15.46 -14.05
CA GLY A 76 -9.26 16.53 -13.14
C GLY A 76 -7.75 16.69 -12.94
N GLY A 77 -6.92 15.95 -13.70
CA GLY A 77 -5.45 16.11 -13.75
C GLY A 77 -4.72 15.80 -12.43
N ASP A 78 -3.40 15.75 -12.44
CA ASP A 78 -2.62 15.35 -11.26
C ASP A 78 -3.03 16.08 -9.97
N LEU A 79 -3.23 15.32 -8.90
CA LEU A 79 -3.70 15.81 -7.61
C LEU A 79 -2.65 15.54 -6.55
N THR A 80 -2.22 16.57 -5.82
CA THR A 80 -1.21 16.41 -4.77
C THR A 80 -1.80 16.72 -3.40
N TYR A 81 -1.67 15.77 -2.49
CA TYR A 81 -2.09 15.88 -1.10
C TYR A 81 -0.87 16.11 -0.21
N THR A 82 -0.96 17.09 0.69
CA THR A 82 0.06 17.39 1.71
C THR A 82 -0.39 17.03 3.12
N SER A 83 -1.63 16.60 3.28
CA SER A 83 -2.19 16.12 4.54
C SER A 83 -3.03 14.87 4.30
N TYR A 84 -3.10 13.99 5.29
CA TYR A 84 -3.98 12.82 5.22
C TYR A 84 -5.45 13.24 5.28
N GLU A 85 -5.76 14.29 6.04
CA GLU A 85 -7.10 14.81 6.24
C GLU A 85 -7.74 15.27 4.92
N ASP A 86 -6.98 15.95 4.06
CA ASP A 86 -7.46 16.37 2.74
C ASP A 86 -7.72 15.18 1.82
N LEU A 87 -6.85 14.15 1.88
CA LEU A 87 -7.01 12.92 1.10
C LEU A 87 -8.22 12.12 1.55
N GLU A 88 -8.37 11.90 2.87
CA GLU A 88 -9.50 11.16 3.45
C GLU A 88 -10.83 11.83 3.11
N LYS A 89 -10.88 13.17 3.18
CA LYS A 89 -12.06 13.94 2.81
C LYS A 89 -12.42 13.76 1.33
N ASP A 90 -11.47 13.94 0.42
CA ASP A 90 -11.73 13.78 -1.01
C ASP A 90 -12.10 12.33 -1.37
N TYR A 91 -11.55 11.35 -0.67
CA TYR A 91 -11.90 9.95 -0.82
C TYR A 91 -13.34 9.68 -0.36
N ALA A 92 -13.72 10.15 0.83
CA ALA A 92 -15.08 10.04 1.37
C ALA A 92 -16.13 10.73 0.48
N GLU A 93 -15.77 11.87 -0.11
CA GLU A 93 -16.60 12.62 -1.06
C GLU A 93 -16.58 12.03 -2.48
N LYS A 94 -15.90 10.89 -2.71
CA LYS A 94 -15.75 10.20 -4.00
C LYS A 94 -15.14 11.05 -5.11
N LYS A 95 -14.32 12.03 -4.73
CA LYS A 95 -13.52 12.86 -5.66
C LYS A 95 -12.21 12.18 -6.05
N LEU A 96 -11.76 11.23 -5.23
CA LEU A 96 -10.60 10.38 -5.48
C LEU A 96 -11.04 8.93 -5.69
N HIS A 97 -10.77 8.39 -6.86
CA HIS A 97 -11.15 7.02 -7.20
C HIS A 97 -10.17 6.00 -6.54
N PRO A 98 -10.64 4.83 -6.08
CA PRO A 98 -9.79 3.84 -5.42
C PRO A 98 -8.59 3.36 -6.25
N MET A 99 -8.77 3.22 -7.57
CA MET A 99 -7.68 2.78 -8.45
C MET A 99 -6.56 3.83 -8.52
N ASP A 100 -6.91 5.11 -8.57
CA ASP A 100 -5.93 6.19 -8.63
C ASP A 100 -5.13 6.26 -7.33
N LEU A 101 -5.81 6.13 -6.19
CA LEU A 101 -5.17 6.04 -4.89
C LEU A 101 -4.23 4.83 -4.79
N LYS A 102 -4.70 3.63 -5.19
CA LYS A 102 -3.88 2.41 -5.19
C LYS A 102 -2.62 2.57 -6.02
N ASN A 103 -2.73 3.11 -7.23
CA ASN A 103 -1.59 3.32 -8.12
C ASN A 103 -0.58 4.29 -7.49
N ALA A 104 -1.05 5.41 -6.92
CA ALA A 104 -0.18 6.37 -6.24
C ALA A 104 0.56 5.75 -5.04
N VAL A 105 -0.14 4.94 -4.24
CA VAL A 105 0.46 4.24 -3.09
C VAL A 105 1.47 3.19 -3.54
N ALA A 106 1.17 2.43 -4.61
CA ALA A 106 2.11 1.47 -5.17
C ALA A 106 3.39 2.14 -5.67
N GLU A 107 3.27 3.21 -6.46
CA GLU A 107 4.43 4.00 -6.93
C GLU A 107 5.26 4.52 -5.76
N TRP A 108 4.61 5.07 -4.73
CA TRP A 108 5.31 5.55 -3.53
C TRP A 108 6.06 4.43 -2.81
N LEU A 109 5.43 3.27 -2.60
CA LEU A 109 6.06 2.11 -1.96
C LEU A 109 7.26 1.60 -2.77
N ILE A 110 7.14 1.55 -4.10
CA ILE A 110 8.23 1.14 -4.98
C ILE A 110 9.44 2.05 -4.77
N VAL A 111 9.26 3.36 -4.81
CA VAL A 111 10.36 4.32 -4.61
C VAL A 111 10.92 4.23 -3.20
N LYS A 112 10.06 4.19 -2.17
CA LYS A 112 10.48 4.16 -0.77
C LYS A 112 11.28 2.91 -0.42
N LEU A 113 10.92 1.76 -1.00
CA LEU A 113 11.57 0.47 -0.75
C LEU A 113 12.79 0.20 -1.66
N GLU A 114 13.03 1.02 -2.68
CA GLU A 114 14.16 0.86 -3.61
C GLU A 114 15.53 0.71 -2.92
N PRO A 115 15.89 1.53 -1.90
CA PRO A 115 17.18 1.39 -1.23
C PRO A 115 17.33 0.05 -0.51
N ALA A 116 16.24 -0.48 0.06
CA ALA A 116 16.23 -1.78 0.71
C ALA A 116 16.40 -2.91 -0.32
N ARG A 117 15.72 -2.84 -1.46
CA ARG A 117 15.88 -3.83 -2.55
C ARG A 117 17.32 -3.89 -3.06
N LYS A 118 17.90 -2.72 -3.39
CA LYS A 118 19.31 -2.60 -3.79
C LYS A 118 20.26 -3.13 -2.72
N PHE A 119 19.94 -2.92 -1.44
CA PHE A 119 20.75 -3.45 -0.35
C PHE A 119 20.77 -4.98 -0.32
N PHE A 120 19.67 -5.66 -0.65
CA PHE A 120 19.57 -7.13 -0.66
C PHE A 120 19.94 -7.79 -1.99
N GLU A 121 20.24 -7.02 -3.04
CA GLU A 121 20.77 -7.54 -4.31
C GLU A 121 22.22 -8.07 -4.19
N GLU A 122 22.97 -7.67 -3.16
CA GLU A 122 24.34 -8.16 -2.94
C GLU A 122 24.33 -9.68 -2.67
N PRO A 123 25.18 -10.50 -3.35
CA PRO A 123 25.11 -11.96 -3.27
C PRO A 123 25.19 -12.54 -1.85
N SER A 124 25.99 -11.93 -0.98
CA SER A 124 26.15 -12.35 0.41
C SER A 124 24.85 -12.18 1.23
N ARG A 125 24.10 -11.11 0.97
CA ARG A 125 22.87 -10.74 1.69
C ARG A 125 21.65 -11.44 1.10
N LYS A 126 21.63 -11.66 -0.21
CA LYS A 126 20.62 -12.47 -0.89
C LYS A 126 20.58 -13.91 -0.35
N ALA A 127 21.74 -14.53 -0.15
CA ALA A 127 21.82 -15.88 0.41
C ALA A 127 21.27 -15.97 1.85
N ALA A 128 21.47 -14.91 2.65
CA ALA A 128 20.91 -14.82 4.00
C ALA A 128 19.37 -14.70 3.97
N LEU A 129 18.84 -13.89 3.04
CA LEU A 129 17.39 -13.71 2.85
C LEU A 129 16.71 -15.02 2.43
N GLU A 130 17.25 -15.71 1.42
CA GLU A 130 16.72 -16.99 0.96
C GLU A 130 16.68 -18.05 2.08
N LYS A 131 17.67 -18.03 2.97
CA LYS A 131 17.71 -18.92 4.13
C LYS A 131 16.60 -18.59 5.13
N ILE A 132 16.32 -17.31 5.38
CA ILE A 132 15.24 -16.87 6.27
C ILE A 132 13.87 -17.22 5.68
N GLU A 133 13.66 -17.01 4.38
CA GLU A 133 12.41 -17.35 3.69
C GLU A 133 12.11 -18.85 3.77
N LYS A 134 13.10 -19.71 3.49
CA LYS A 134 12.97 -21.17 3.64
C LYS A 134 12.60 -21.61 5.05
N LEU A 135 13.04 -20.88 6.07
CA LEU A 135 12.72 -21.17 7.48
C LEU A 135 11.33 -20.69 7.89
N THR A 136 10.75 -19.72 7.18
CA THR A 136 9.47 -19.09 7.53
C THR A 136 8.30 -19.43 6.61
N GLN A 137 8.54 -20.19 5.54
CA GLN A 137 7.49 -20.83 4.72
C GLN A 137 6.97 -22.16 5.32
N LYS A 138 7.23 -22.45 6.60
CA LYS A 138 6.70 -23.61 7.31
C LYS A 138 5.45 -23.27 8.12
#